data_AF-X1ND26-F1
#
_entry.id   AF-X1ND26-F1
#
_cell.length_a   1.000
_cell.length_b   1.000
_cell.length_c   1.000
_cell.angle_alpha   90.00
_cell.angle_beta   90.00
_cell.angle_gamma   90.00
#
_symmetry.space_group_name_H-M   'P 1'
#
loop_
_entity.id
_entity.type
_entity.pdbx_description
1 polymer ?
#
loop_
_entity_poly.entity_id
_entity_poly.type
_entity_poly.pdbx_seq_one_letter_code
_entity_poly.pdbx_strand_id
1 'polypeptide(L)'
;FQKGAYQIYINGFASGRIGFVMLQPVMNKFFHLIWSNPKWKFRPPRSIAETEILVRLYMQIIGISFQLSNYSAPFIGGDIQTYVIPQPLNTVTAC
;
A
#
# COMPACT_ATOMS: atom_id res chain seq x y z
N PHE A 1 20.08 5.29 8.55
CA PHE A 1 19.11 5.61 7.48
C PHE A 1 19.75 5.24 6.14
N GLN A 2 19.25 4.20 5.44
CA GLN A 2 19.84 3.70 4.19
C GLN A 2 19.06 4.15 2.95
N LYS A 3 19.78 4.39 1.84
CA LYS A 3 19.24 4.65 0.48
C LYS A 3 18.17 3.61 0.12
N GLY A 4 16.94 4.05 -0.15
CA GLY A 4 15.88 3.20 -0.73
C GLY A 4 14.58 3.02 0.09
N ALA A 5 14.43 3.69 1.24
CA ALA A 5 13.20 3.62 2.01
C ALA A 5 12.09 4.47 1.37
N TYR A 6 11.01 3.85 0.89
CA TYR A 6 9.75 4.54 0.61
C TYR A 6 8.93 4.63 1.89
N GLN A 7 8.21 5.73 2.07
CA GLN A 7 7.32 5.94 3.21
C GLN A 7 5.88 6.04 2.74
N ILE A 8 4.98 5.32 3.42
CA ILE A 8 3.56 5.33 3.13
C ILE A 8 2.87 6.19 4.21
N TYR A 9 2.14 7.20 3.75
CA TYR A 9 1.30 8.04 4.60
C TYR A 9 -0.16 7.69 4.34
N ILE A 10 -0.90 7.36 5.40
CA ILE A 10 -2.28 6.89 5.31
C ILE A 10 -3.16 7.81 6.14
N ASN A 11 -4.06 8.51 5.45
CA ASN A 11 -5.10 9.30 6.08
C ASN A 11 -6.42 8.52 6.04
N GLY A 12 -7.26 8.73 7.05
CA GLY A 12 -8.58 8.11 7.11
C GLY A 12 -8.99 7.68 8.51
N PHE A 13 -10.13 7.00 8.57
CA PHE A 13 -10.73 6.50 9.80
C PHE A 13 -9.79 5.53 10.53
N ALA A 14 -9.82 5.56 11.87
CA ALA A 14 -8.81 4.86 12.68
C ALA A 14 -8.76 3.36 12.40
N SER A 15 -9.91 2.68 12.34
CA SER A 15 -9.97 1.24 12.04
C SER A 15 -9.47 0.91 10.64
N GLY A 16 -9.65 1.81 9.66
CA GLY A 16 -9.12 1.64 8.31
C GLY A 16 -7.59 1.68 8.27
N ARG A 17 -6.98 2.64 8.99
CA ARG A 17 -5.51 2.74 9.09
C ARG A 17 -4.92 1.52 9.80
N ILE A 18 -5.54 1.10 10.91
CA ILE A 18 -5.11 -0.10 11.65
C ILE A 18 -5.23 -1.34 10.75
N GLY A 19 -6.36 -1.48 10.06
CA GLY A 19 -6.60 -2.57 9.11
C GLY A 19 -5.53 -2.60 8.00
N PHE A 20 -5.18 -1.46 7.43
CA PHE A 20 -4.12 -1.37 6.42
C PHE A 20 -2.76 -1.85 6.98
N VAL A 21 -2.37 -1.36 8.16
CA VAL A 21 -1.09 -1.74 8.80
C VAL A 21 -1.04 -3.23 9.10
N MET A 22 -2.17 -3.84 9.51
CA MET A 22 -2.27 -5.29 9.71
C MET A 22 -2.24 -6.07 8.41
N LEU A 23 -2.88 -5.56 7.35
CA LEU A 23 -2.98 -6.21 6.04
C LEU A 23 -1.62 -6.27 5.32
N GLN A 24 -0.83 -5.20 5.40
CA GLN A 24 0.43 -5.06 4.68
C GLN A 24 1.41 -6.25 4.85
N PRO A 25 1.78 -6.70 6.06
CA PRO A 25 2.68 -7.85 6.21
C PRO A 25 2.08 -9.17 5.69
N VAL A 26 0.76 -9.35 5.77
CA VAL A 26 0.07 -10.54 5.24
C VAL A 26 0.15 -10.57 3.72
N MET A 27 -0.18 -9.45 3.08
CA MET A 27 -0.10 -9.33 1.62
C MET A 27 1.33 -9.43 1.12
N ASN A 28 2.30 -8.85 1.83
CA ASN A 28 3.71 -8.98 1.47
C ASN A 28 4.18 -10.44 1.47
N LYS A 29 3.76 -11.24 2.46
CA LYS A 29 4.06 -12.69 2.47
C LYS A 29 3.41 -13.40 1.29
N PHE A 30 2.14 -13.11 1.01
CA PHE A 30 1.42 -13.68 -0.13
C PHE A 30 2.10 -13.37 -1.46
N PHE A 31 2.43 -12.10 -1.72
CA PHE A 31 3.09 -11.70 -2.95
C PHE A 31 4.52 -12.24 -3.05
N HIS A 32 5.23 -12.35 -1.93
CA HIS A 32 6.55 -12.97 -1.92
C HIS A 32 6.49 -14.41 -2.45
N LEU A 33 5.50 -15.22 -2.04
CA LEU A 33 5.31 -16.58 -2.56
C LEU A 33 5.04 -16.62 -4.07
N ILE A 34 4.31 -15.62 -4.58
CA ILE A 34 4.04 -15.50 -6.02
C ILE A 34 5.32 -15.13 -6.79
N TRP A 35 6.04 -14.13 -6.29
CA TRP A 35 7.23 -13.59 -6.96
C TRP A 35 8.45 -14.52 -6.84
N SER A 36 8.50 -15.37 -5.82
CA SER A 36 9.59 -16.33 -5.62
C SER A 36 9.47 -17.56 -6.52
N ASN A 37 8.37 -17.74 -7.25
CA ASN A 37 8.19 -18.88 -8.13
C ASN A 37 8.91 -18.67 -9.47
N PRO A 38 9.98 -19.43 -9.78
CA PRO A 38 10.79 -19.21 -11.00
C PRO A 38 10.06 -19.59 -12.29
N LYS A 39 8.95 -20.35 -12.21
CA LYS A 39 8.15 -20.74 -13.38
C LYS A 39 7.15 -19.65 -13.79
N TRP A 40 6.84 -18.72 -12.89
CA TRP A 40 5.88 -17.66 -13.13
C TRP A 40 6.61 -16.38 -13.52
N LYS A 41 5.97 -15.55 -14.37
CA LYS A 41 6.55 -14.29 -14.86
C LYS A 41 6.21 -13.08 -13.98
N PHE A 42 5.64 -13.32 -12.80
CA PHE A 42 5.31 -12.26 -11.83
C PHE A 42 6.57 -11.76 -11.13
N ARG A 43 6.57 -10.49 -10.71
CA ARG A 43 7.73 -9.84 -10.07
C ARG A 43 7.30 -8.78 -9.05
N PRO A 44 8.17 -8.43 -8.09
CA PRO A 44 7.96 -7.26 -7.24
C PRO A 44 7.92 -5.95 -8.03
N PRO A 45 7.31 -4.89 -7.47
CA PRO A 45 7.36 -3.55 -8.04
C PRO A 45 8.80 -3.01 -8.05
N ARG A 46 9.13 -2.23 -9.09
CA ARG A 46 10.47 -1.66 -9.33
C ARG A 46 10.49 -0.13 -9.25
N SER A 47 9.33 0.49 -9.14
CA SER A 47 9.20 1.94 -9.03
C SER A 47 8.16 2.29 -7.97
N ILE A 48 8.19 3.55 -7.52
CA ILE A 48 7.17 4.07 -6.61
C ILE A 48 5.77 4.05 -7.25
N ALA A 49 5.68 4.24 -8.57
CA ALA A 49 4.43 4.13 -9.32
C ALA A 49 3.90 2.69 -9.32
N GLU A 50 4.76 1.70 -9.52
CA GLU A 50 4.33 0.29 -9.41
C GLU A 50 3.97 -0.11 -7.97
N THR A 51 4.62 0.49 -6.98
CA THR A 51 4.30 0.29 -5.57
C THR A 51 2.94 0.90 -5.22
N GLU A 52 2.60 2.06 -5.79
CA GLU A 52 1.30 2.71 -5.61
C GLU A 52 0.14 1.80 -6.05
N ILE A 53 0.31 1.00 -7.12
CA ILE A 53 -0.70 0.04 -7.58
C ILE A 53 -1.04 -0.97 -6.47
N LEU A 54 -0.03 -1.50 -5.78
CA LEU A 54 -0.24 -2.42 -4.65
C LEU A 54 -0.90 -1.72 -3.46
N VAL A 55 -0.48 -0.49 -3.15
CA VAL A 55 -1.10 0.31 -2.07
C VAL A 55 -2.58 0.57 -2.37
N ARG A 56 -2.91 0.89 -3.63
CA ARG A 56 -4.30 1.06 -4.07
C ARG A 56 -5.11 -0.21 -3.89
N LEU A 57 -4.57 -1.38 -4.24
CA LEU A 57 -5.20 -2.67 -3.98
C LEU A 57 -5.46 -2.88 -2.47
N TYR A 58 -4.50 -2.55 -1.61
CA TYR A 58 -4.69 -2.69 -0.15
C TYR A 58 -5.83 -1.80 0.35
N MET A 59 -5.90 -0.56 -0.15
CA MET A 59 -7.01 0.34 0.16
C MET A 59 -8.36 -0.21 -0.35
N GLN A 60 -8.39 -0.90 -1.50
CA GLN A 60 -9.60 -1.57 -1.99
C GLN A 60 -10.07 -2.67 -1.04
N ILE A 61 -9.15 -3.50 -0.55
CA ILE A 61 -9.46 -4.57 0.42
C ILE A 61 -10.06 -3.96 1.71
N ILE A 62 -9.48 -2.87 2.21
CA ILE A 62 -10.01 -2.15 3.37
C ILE A 62 -11.38 -1.55 3.07
N GLY A 63 -11.57 -0.95 1.90
CA GLY A 63 -12.86 -0.42 1.45
C GLY A 63 -13.95 -1.49 1.42
N ILE A 64 -13.66 -2.67 0.86
CA ILE A 64 -14.56 -3.83 0.86
C ILE A 64 -14.89 -4.26 2.30
N SER A 65 -13.91 -4.27 3.19
CA SER A 65 -14.13 -4.63 4.60
C SER A 65 -15.12 -3.69 5.29
N PHE A 66 -15.10 -2.39 4.95
CA PHE A 66 -16.09 -1.44 5.44
C PHE A 66 -17.47 -1.64 4.80
N GLN A 67 -17.54 -1.97 3.51
CA GLN A 67 -18.82 -2.29 2.86
C GLN A 67 -19.51 -3.51 3.50
N LEU A 68 -18.73 -4.47 4.01
CA LEU A 68 -19.22 -5.66 4.69
C LEU A 68 -19.39 -5.48 6.21
N SER A 69 -19.22 -4.27 6.72
CA SER A 69 -19.22 -4.00 8.16
C SER A 69 -20.55 -3.46 8.67
N ASN A 70 -20.73 -3.51 9.99
CA ASN A 70 -21.85 -2.85 10.67
C ASN A 70 -21.56 -1.36 11.00
N TYR A 71 -20.51 -0.75 10.42
CA TYR A 71 -20.29 0.68 10.60
C TYR A 71 -21.44 1.45 9.93
N SER A 72 -22.10 2.31 10.70
CA SER A 72 -23.12 3.20 10.17
C SER A 72 -22.46 4.30 9.35
N ALA A 73 -22.39 4.14 8.01
CA ALA A 73 -21.92 5.23 7.17
C ALA A 73 -22.40 5.17 5.72
N PRO A 74 -23.07 6.24 5.23
CA PRO A 74 -23.14 6.58 3.81
C PRO A 74 -21.84 7.24 3.28
N PHE A 75 -20.81 7.44 4.13
CA PHE A 75 -19.58 8.19 3.82
C PHE A 75 -18.29 7.37 3.90
N ILE A 76 -18.36 6.07 4.21
CA ILE A 76 -17.20 5.19 4.16
C ILE A 76 -17.25 4.42 2.83
N GLY A 77 -16.23 4.57 1.99
CA GLY A 77 -16.15 3.91 0.68
C GLY A 77 -16.19 4.83 -0.54
N GLY A 78 -15.84 6.11 -0.39
CA GLY A 78 -15.55 6.98 -1.55
C GLY A 78 -14.33 6.50 -2.36
N ASP A 79 -14.07 7.16 -3.48
CA ASP A 79 -12.97 6.80 -4.38
C ASP A 79 -11.61 6.80 -3.68
N ILE A 80 -10.81 5.77 -3.97
CA ILE A 80 -9.46 5.66 -3.43
C ILE A 80 -8.56 6.70 -4.10
N GLN A 81 -8.09 7.64 -3.30
CA GLN A 81 -7.12 8.64 -3.71
C GLN A 81 -5.72 8.22 -3.24
N THR A 82 -4.78 8.22 -4.16
CA THR A 82 -3.36 7.99 -3.88
C THR A 82 -2.55 9.05 -4.61
N TYR A 83 -1.44 9.44 -4.01
CA TYR A 83 -0.52 10.42 -4.57
C TYR A 83 0.90 9.91 -4.41
N VAL A 84 1.65 9.93 -5.51
CA VAL A 84 3.08 9.59 -5.50
C VAL A 84 3.86 10.87 -5.22
N ILE A 85 4.59 10.88 -4.11
CA ILE A 85 5.52 11.96 -3.78
C ILE A 85 6.92 11.52 -4.23
N PRO A 86 7.49 12.10 -5.30
CA PRO A 86 8.82 11.73 -5.75
C PRO A 86 9.89 12.19 -4.75
N GLN A 87 11.04 11.51 -4.77
CA GLN A 87 12.20 11.96 -3.99
C GLN A 87 12.62 13.37 -4.43
N PRO A 88 12.96 14.29 -3.49
CA PRO A 88 13.48 15.60 -3.83
C PRO A 88 14.80 15.48 -4.60
N LEU A 89 14.98 16.27 -5.65
CA LEU A 89 16.17 16.22 -6.52
C LEU A 89 17.48 16.61 -5.79
N ASN A 90 17.37 17.34 -4.68
CA ASN A 90 18.51 17.96 -3.97
C ASN A 90 18.82 17.28 -2.62
N THR A 91 18.50 16.00 -2.45
CA THR A 91 18.88 15.29 -1.22
C THR A 91 20.39 15.01 -1.21
N VAL A 92 21.13 15.68 -0.33
CA VAL A 92 22.52 15.34 -0.05
C VAL A 92 22.55 13.90 0.47
N THR A 93 23.26 13.01 -0.23
CA THR A 93 23.47 11.67 0.29
C THR A 93 24.45 11.82 1.46
N ALA A 94 23.96 11.76 2.70
CA ALA A 94 24.86 11.61 3.84
C ALA A 94 25.57 10.25 3.66
N CYS A 95 26.87 10.31 3.35
CA CYS A 95 27.75 9.16 3.25
C CYS A 95 27.93 8.49 4.61
#